data_AF-A0A7J9Q259-F1
#
_entry.id   AF-A0A7J9Q259-F1
#
_cell.length_a   1.000
_cell.length_b   1.000
_cell.length_c   1.000
_cell.angle_alpha   90.00
_cell.angle_beta   90.00
_cell.angle_gamma   90.00
#
_symmetry.space_group_name_H-M   'P 1'
#
loop_
_entity.id
_entity.type
_entity.pdbx_description
1 polymer ?
#
loop_
_entity_poly.entity_id
_entity_poly.type
_entity_poly.pdbx_seq_one_letter_code
_entity_poly.pdbx_strand_id
1 'polypeptide(L)'
;MSRNERMTNEFNFDSWQAKMVALEIANEVGRAILKSLSKEPKTASQIAKALSIPLPTILFHLSRLEESGIVSSKKALGKRLREVKVYSVSSTDIVFRIGDEKDG
;
A
#
# COMPACT_ATOMS: atom_id res chain seq x y z
N MET A 1 -24.27 -12.34 3.56
CA MET A 1 -23.16 -11.75 2.80
C MET A 1 -23.01 -10.31 3.28
N SER A 2 -22.05 -10.06 4.17
CA SER A 2 -21.87 -8.74 4.77
C SER A 2 -21.26 -7.79 3.74
N ARG A 3 -21.83 -6.59 3.62
CA ARG A 3 -21.34 -5.48 2.80
C ARG A 3 -19.89 -5.21 3.24
N ASN A 4 -18.92 -5.53 2.39
CA ASN A 4 -17.52 -5.17 2.63
C ASN A 4 -17.51 -3.64 2.75
N GLU A 5 -17.29 -3.12 3.96
CA GLU A 5 -17.21 -1.69 4.22
C GLU A 5 -16.00 -1.20 3.43
N ARG A 6 -16.24 -0.39 2.39
CA ARG A 6 -15.17 0.13 1.55
C ARG A 6 -14.36 1.12 2.39
N MET A 7 -13.21 0.68 2.87
CA MET A 7 -12.28 1.55 3.56
C MET A 7 -11.69 2.52 2.52
N THR A 8 -11.92 3.81 2.73
CA THR A 8 -11.50 4.87 1.82
C THR A 8 -10.37 5.66 2.47
N ASN A 9 -9.24 5.79 1.80
CA ASN A 9 -8.20 6.75 2.18
C ASN A 9 -8.40 8.05 1.38
N GLU A 10 -8.57 9.14 2.10
CA GLU A 10 -8.78 10.46 1.52
C GLU A 10 -7.55 11.35 1.79
N PHE A 11 -7.08 12.01 0.73
CA PHE A 11 -5.93 12.89 0.79
C PHE A 11 -6.29 14.25 0.20
N ASN A 12 -5.86 15.34 0.85
CA ASN A 12 -5.80 16.63 0.15
C ASN A 12 -4.77 16.50 -0.99
N PHE A 13 -5.10 16.95 -2.20
CA PHE A 13 -4.28 16.77 -3.39
C PHE A 13 -2.88 17.40 -3.28
N ASP A 14 -2.72 18.44 -2.44
CA ASP A 14 -1.45 19.13 -2.21
C ASP A 14 -0.61 18.50 -1.08
N SER A 15 -1.16 17.51 -0.37
CA SER A 15 -0.46 16.83 0.71
C SER A 15 0.72 16.00 0.21
N TRP A 16 1.72 15.83 1.06
CA TRP A 16 2.88 15.00 0.74
C TRP A 16 2.48 13.53 0.54
N GLN A 17 1.50 13.04 1.29
CA GLN A 17 0.95 11.69 1.09
C GLN A 17 0.33 11.58 -0.30
N ALA A 18 -0.48 12.56 -0.71
CA ALA A 18 -1.12 12.53 -2.02
C ALA A 18 -0.09 12.43 -3.15
N LYS A 19 0.97 13.26 -3.10
CA LYS A 19 2.08 13.20 -4.05
C LYS A 19 2.76 11.83 -4.06
N MET A 20 2.98 11.24 -2.89
CA MET A 20 3.64 9.93 -2.77
C MET A 20 2.78 8.81 -3.38
N VAL A 21 1.48 8.80 -3.08
CA VAL A 21 0.52 7.85 -3.65
C VAL A 21 0.44 8.01 -5.17
N ALA A 22 0.36 9.24 -5.68
CA ALA A 22 0.31 9.51 -7.11
C ALA A 22 1.55 8.98 -7.85
N LEU A 23 2.75 9.16 -7.27
CA LEU A 23 4.00 8.64 -7.84
C LEU A 23 4.02 7.10 -7.88
N GLU A 24 3.54 6.43 -6.84
CA GLU A 24 3.47 4.96 -6.79
C GLU A 24 2.41 4.39 -7.75
N ILE A 25 1.26 5.06 -7.89
CA ILE A 25 0.23 4.69 -8.87
C ILE A 25 0.73 4.92 -10.30
N ALA A 26 1.53 5.96 -10.56
CA ALA A 26 2.14 6.19 -11.86
C ALA A 26 3.25 5.18 -12.19
N ASN A 27 3.89 4.60 -11.17
CA ASN A 27 4.95 3.61 -11.31
C ASN A 27 4.40 2.18 -11.57
N GLU A 28 5.01 1.45 -12.51
CA GLU A 28 4.57 0.08 -12.84
C GLU A 28 4.75 -0.91 -11.70
N VAL A 29 5.85 -0.81 -10.95
CA VAL A 29 6.18 -1.67 -9.82
C VAL A 29 5.24 -1.36 -8.65
N GLY A 30 5.01 -0.08 -8.38
CA GLY A 30 4.04 0.36 -7.37
C GLY A 30 2.64 -0.22 -7.62
N ARG A 31 2.13 -0.11 -8.86
CA ARG A 31 0.86 -0.74 -9.26
C ARG A 31 0.88 -2.26 -9.14
N ALA A 32 1.96 -2.92 -9.54
CA ALA A 32 2.08 -4.38 -9.46
C ALA A 32 2.05 -4.87 -7.99
N ILE A 33 2.68 -4.13 -7.08
CA ILE A 33 2.64 -4.41 -5.63
C ILE A 33 1.21 -4.26 -5.10
N LEU A 34 0.54 -3.14 -5.39
CA LEU A 34 -0.85 -2.91 -4.96
C LEU A 34 -1.79 -4.01 -5.46
N LYS A 35 -1.68 -4.40 -6.74
CA LYS A 35 -2.45 -5.50 -7.34
C LYS A 35 -2.12 -6.87 -6.71
N SER A 36 -0.87 -7.06 -6.26
CA SER A 36 -0.48 -8.29 -5.57
C SER A 36 -1.08 -8.36 -4.17
N LEU A 37 -1.08 -7.24 -3.43
CA LEU A 37 -1.61 -7.13 -2.07
C LEU A 37 -3.14 -7.06 -2.01
N SER A 38 -3.81 -6.58 -3.06
CA SER A 38 -5.28 -6.56 -3.13
C SER A 38 -5.90 -7.95 -3.20
N LYS A 39 -5.10 -8.98 -3.52
CA LYS A 39 -5.54 -10.38 -3.55
C LYS A 39 -5.44 -11.04 -2.17
N GLU A 40 -4.34 -10.80 -1.48
CA GLU A 40 -4.03 -11.38 -0.16
C GLU A 40 -2.84 -10.66 0.49
N PRO A 41 -2.73 -10.66 1.83
CA PRO A 41 -1.56 -10.15 2.54
C PRO A 41 -0.29 -10.96 2.22
N LYS A 42 0.86 -10.28 2.05
CA LYS A 42 2.14 -10.91 1.66
C LYS A 42 3.33 -10.27 2.35
N THR A 43 4.38 -11.06 2.56
CA THR A 43 5.71 -10.55 2.92
C THR A 43 6.41 -9.93 1.70
N ALA A 44 7.36 -9.02 1.93
CA ALA A 44 8.16 -8.43 0.87
C ALA A 44 8.86 -9.48 -0.01
N SER A 45 9.37 -10.56 0.60
CA SER A 45 10.01 -11.67 -0.14
C SER A 45 9.04 -12.46 -1.01
N GLN A 46 7.79 -12.63 -0.58
CA GLN A 46 6.76 -13.27 -1.41
C GLN A 46 6.41 -12.40 -2.62
N ILE A 47 6.31 -11.08 -2.43
CA ILE A 47 6.03 -10.13 -3.52
C ILE A 47 7.20 -10.10 -4.52
N ALA A 48 8.43 -9.99 -4.03
CA ALA A 48 9.64 -10.04 -4.87
C ALA A 48 9.71 -11.30 -5.73
N LYS A 49 9.43 -12.46 -5.13
CA LYS A 49 9.38 -13.74 -5.86
C LYS A 49 8.24 -13.78 -6.88
N ALA A 50 7.05 -13.30 -6.52
CA ALA A 50 5.87 -13.36 -7.39
C ALA A 50 5.98 -12.42 -8.60
N LEU A 51 6.65 -11.29 -8.44
CA LEU A 51 6.83 -10.28 -9.50
C LEU A 51 8.16 -10.42 -10.25
N SER A 52 9.05 -11.31 -9.81
CA SER A 52 10.43 -11.43 -10.32
C SER A 52 11.21 -10.10 -10.26
N ILE A 53 11.01 -9.33 -9.17
CA ILE A 53 11.65 -8.03 -8.93
C ILE A 53 12.60 -8.15 -7.74
N PRO A 54 13.79 -7.49 -7.76
CA PRO A 54 14.70 -7.51 -6.62
C PRO A 54 14.05 -7.06 -5.31
N LEU A 55 14.33 -7.79 -4.23
CA LEU A 55 13.79 -7.49 -2.89
C LEU A 55 14.04 -6.04 -2.44
N PRO A 56 15.23 -5.42 -2.66
CA PRO A 56 15.45 -4.01 -2.31
C PRO A 56 14.49 -3.06 -3.02
N THR A 57 14.19 -3.29 -4.30
CA THR A 57 13.23 -2.50 -5.07
C THR A 57 11.82 -2.64 -4.50
N ILE A 58 11.41 -3.86 -4.14
CA ILE A 58 10.11 -4.09 -3.48
C ILE A 58 10.03 -3.38 -2.13
N LEU A 59 11.08 -3.46 -1.30
CA LEU A 59 11.13 -2.79 0.00
C LEU A 59 11.05 -1.27 -0.14
N PHE A 60 11.69 -0.69 -1.15
CA PHE A 60 11.59 0.74 -1.45
C PHE A 60 10.13 1.16 -1.69
N HIS A 61 9.44 0.50 -2.61
CA HIS A 61 8.03 0.83 -2.90
C HIS A 61 7.10 0.56 -1.72
N LEU A 62 7.31 -0.54 -0.98
CA LEU A 62 6.53 -0.85 0.23
C LEU A 62 6.70 0.22 1.31
N SER A 63 7.91 0.76 1.50
CA SER A 63 8.14 1.86 2.47
C SER A 63 7.29 3.07 2.11
N ARG A 64 7.29 3.47 0.83
CA ARG A 64 6.51 4.63 0.37
C ARG A 64 5.01 4.41 0.48
N LEU A 65 4.54 3.22 0.13
CA LEU A 65 3.14 2.85 0.27
C LEU A 65 2.71 2.75 1.75
N GLU A 66 3.59 2.29 2.65
CA GLU A 66 3.35 2.23 4.09
C GLU A 66 3.34 3.64 4.72
N GLU A 67 4.32 4.48 4.40
CA GLU A 67 4.40 5.87 4.83
C GLU A 67 3.18 6.70 4.38
N SER A 68 2.68 6.45 3.17
CA SER A 68 1.46 7.11 2.66
C SER A 68 0.14 6.58 3.26
N GLY A 69 0.18 5.49 4.04
CA GLY A 69 -0.99 4.88 4.66
C GLY A 69 -1.84 3.98 3.73
N ILE A 70 -1.46 3.82 2.46
CA ILE A 70 -2.15 2.93 1.51
C ILE A 70 -1.94 1.45 1.85
N VAL A 71 -0.76 1.13 2.38
CA VAL A 71 -0.39 -0.21 2.84
C VAL A 71 -0.12 -0.16 4.33
N SER A 72 -0.44 -1.23 5.03
CA SER A 72 -0.06 -1.43 6.43
C SER A 72 0.67 -2.76 6.57
N SER A 73 1.49 -2.88 7.62
CA SER A 73 2.14 -4.16 7.96
C SER A 73 1.84 -4.60 9.39
N LYS A 74 1.82 -5.92 9.58
CA LYS A 74 1.80 -6.57 10.89
C LYS A 74 2.98 -7.51 11.00
N LYS A 75 3.54 -7.63 12.21
CA LYS A 75 4.54 -8.65 12.51
C LYS A 75 3.88 -10.02 12.62
N ALA A 76 4.49 -11.03 12.02
CA ALA A 76 4.09 -12.42 12.14
C ALA A 76 5.31 -13.33 12.30
N LEU A 77 5.11 -14.53 12.85
CA LEU A 77 6.15 -15.54 12.93
C LEU A 77 6.30 -16.24 11.57
N GLY A 78 7.49 -16.15 10.98
CA GLY A 78 7.81 -16.85 9.74
C GLY A 78 8.19 -18.33 9.96
N LYS A 79 8.35 -19.07 8.85
CA LYS A 79 8.69 -20.51 8.84
C LYS A 79 9.95 -20.92 9.62
N ARG A 80 10.84 -19.98 9.93
CA ARG A 80 12.09 -20.21 10.68
C ARG A 80 12.07 -19.55 12.06
N LEU A 81 10.88 -19.33 12.64
CA LEU A 81 10.69 -18.62 13.92
C LEU A 81 11.28 -17.21 13.93
N ARG A 82 11.44 -16.59 12.75
CA ARG A 82 11.89 -15.20 12.61
C ARG A 82 10.68 -14.30 12.42
N GLU A 83 10.68 -13.16 13.09
CA GLU A 83 9.68 -12.12 12.82
C GLU A 83 9.79 -11.64 11.37
N VAL A 84 8.64 -11.54 10.70
CA VAL A 84 8.52 -10.99 9.35
C VAL A 84 7.38 -9.97 9.31
N LYS A 85 7.54 -8.92 8.50
CA LYS A 85 6.44 -8.02 8.15
C LYS A 85 5.55 -8.67 7.08
N VAL A 86 4.26 -8.75 7.36
CA VAL A 86 3.22 -9.12 6.40
C VAL A 86 2.46 -7.85 6.06
N TYR A 87 2.46 -7.49 4.78
CA TYR A 87 1.83 -6.27 4.25
C TYR A 87 0.44 -6.56 3.71
N SER A 88 -0.47 -5.60 3.85
CA SER A 88 -1.84 -5.63 3.31
C SER A 88 -2.25 -4.25 2.84
N VAL A 89 -3.15 -4.19 1.85
CA VAL A 89 -3.80 -2.93 1.47
C VAL A 89 -4.68 -2.47 2.64
N SER A 90 -4.56 -1.20 3.04
CA SER A 90 -5.34 -0.62 4.13
C SER A 90 -6.73 -0.14 3.69
N SER A 91 -6.88 0.21 2.41
CA SER A 91 -8.09 0.82 1.85
C SER A 91 -8.38 0.35 0.42
N THR A 92 -9.64 0.11 0.09
CA THR A 92 -10.07 -0.32 -1.25
C THR A 92 -10.23 0.82 -2.23
N ASP A 93 -10.38 2.05 -1.72
CA ASP A 93 -10.59 3.25 -2.50
C ASP A 93 -9.61 4.35 -2.06
N ILE A 94 -9.09 5.10 -3.03
CA ILE A 94 -8.17 6.23 -2.83
C ILE A 94 -8.84 7.47 -3.44
N VAL A 95 -9.05 8.50 -2.62
CA VAL A 95 -9.69 9.75 -3.04
C VAL A 95 -8.69 10.90 -2.86
N PHE A 96 -8.50 11.67 -3.93
CA PHE A 96 -7.79 12.95 -3.88
C PHE A 96 -8.83 14.06 -3.89
N ARG A 97 -8.90 14.85 -2.81
CA ARG A 97 -9.79 16.02 -2.73
C ARG A 97 -9.07 17.24 -3.27
N ILE A 98 -9.73 17.92 -4.21
CA ILE A 98 -9.26 19.18 -4.79
C ILE A 98 -10.18 20.28 -4.28
N GLY A 99 -9.60 21.22 -3.52
CA GLY A 99 -10.32 22.30 -2.85
C GLY A 99 -10.43 22.06 -1.34
N ASP A 100 -10.39 23.15 -0.58
CA ASP A 100 -10.72 23.13 0.83
C ASP A 100 -12.23 22.92 0.97
N GLU A 101 -12.67 22.13 1.96
CA GLU A 101 -13.93 22.47 2.62
C GLU A 101 -13.72 23.88 3.14
N LYS A 102 -14.14 24.89 2.37
CA LYS A 102 -14.24 26.24 2.89
C LYS A 102 -15.15 26.13 4.10
N ASP A 103 -14.56 26.42 5.25
CA ASP A 103 -15.21 26.58 6.55
C ASP A 103 -16.65 27.08 6.39
N GLY A 104 -17.60 26.25 6.84
CA GLY A 104 -18.98 26.65 7.08
C GLY A 104 -19.13 27.27 8.45
#